data_AF-A0A2V8NYT9-F1
#
_entry.id   AF-A0A2V8NYT9-F1
#
_cell.length_a   1.000
_cell.length_b   1.000
_cell.length_c   1.000
_cell.angle_alpha   90.00
_cell.angle_beta   90.00
_cell.angle_gamma   90.00
#
_symmetry.space_group_name_H-M   'P 1'
#
loop_
_entity.id
_entity.type
_entity.pdbx_description
1 polymer ?
#
loop_
_entity_poly.entity_id
_entity_poly.type
_entity_poly.pdbx_seq_one_letter_code
_entity_poly.pdbx_strand_id
1 'polypeptide(L)'
;MPFPNTVQGEYNRTYCKIKAGAKDSMPTVPVPLTSEEEAALIAQAKAQGVSVDSLVRKAVLQMISSSSGTSLQAALPLTAEEFDKAFDEIADLIPKDAPTLSDAALSRENIYTREDDWNLNR
;
A
#
# COMPACT_ATOMS: atom_id res chain seq x y z
N MET A 1 6.47 -33.92 33.17
CA MET A 1 6.78 -34.77 32.00
C MET A 1 6.40 -33.96 30.75
N PRO A 2 7.36 -33.63 29.88
CA PRO A 2 7.16 -32.77 28.71
C PRO A 2 6.76 -33.59 27.47
N PHE A 3 5.89 -33.03 26.61
CA PHE A 3 5.56 -33.62 25.31
C PHE A 3 6.49 -33.08 24.21
N PRO A 4 6.87 -33.92 23.24
CA PRO A 4 7.97 -33.65 22.31
C PRO A 4 7.58 -32.72 21.17
N ASN A 5 8.52 -31.81 20.87
CA ASN A 5 8.64 -31.13 19.58
C ASN A 5 9.05 -32.13 18.49
N THR A 6 8.59 -31.91 17.25
CA THR A 6 9.42 -31.66 16.05
C THR A 6 8.68 -32.07 14.77
N VAL A 7 8.52 -31.14 13.82
CA VAL A 7 8.83 -31.45 12.41
C VAL A 7 9.62 -30.29 11.84
N GLN A 8 10.90 -30.56 11.59
CA GLN A 8 11.88 -29.65 10.99
C GLN A 8 11.59 -29.50 9.49
N GLY A 9 11.27 -28.29 9.05
CA GLY A 9 11.45 -27.89 7.66
C GLY A 9 12.80 -27.20 7.51
N GLU A 10 13.81 -27.94 7.05
CA GLU A 10 15.13 -27.43 6.71
C GLU A 10 15.02 -26.42 5.55
N TYR A 11 15.05 -25.13 5.86
CA TYR A 11 15.36 -24.11 4.86
C TYR A 11 16.87 -23.86 4.89
N ASN A 12 17.58 -24.46 3.94
CA ASN A 12 18.98 -24.18 3.64
C ASN A 12 19.12 -22.71 3.20
N ARG A 13 19.28 -21.81 4.17
CA ARG A 13 19.67 -20.42 3.89
C ARG A 13 21.19 -20.36 3.92
N THR A 14 21.80 -20.44 2.76
CA THR A 14 23.23 -20.16 2.59
C THR A 14 23.50 -18.72 3.03
N TYR A 15 23.99 -18.54 4.25
CA TYR A 15 24.39 -17.22 4.74
C TYR A 15 25.73 -16.84 4.11
N CYS A 16 25.73 -15.86 3.20
CA CYS A 16 26.94 -15.15 2.82
C CYS A 16 27.46 -14.40 4.06
N LYS A 17 28.65 -14.77 4.55
CA LYS A 17 29.34 -14.07 5.63
C LYS A 17 29.68 -12.64 5.18
N ILE A 18 28.94 -11.63 5.63
CA ILE A 18 29.33 -10.23 5.44
C ILE A 18 30.40 -9.92 6.49
N LYS A 19 31.66 -9.79 6.06
CA LYS A 19 32.69 -9.20 6.91
C LYS A 19 32.40 -7.71 7.02
N ALA A 20 31.99 -7.27 8.21
CA ALA A 20 31.80 -5.87 8.54
C ALA A 20 33.16 -5.15 8.53
N GLY A 21 33.51 -4.59 7.38
CA GLY A 21 34.45 -3.49 7.29
C GLY A 21 33.64 -2.20 7.33
N ALA A 22 33.61 -1.54 8.49
CA ALA A 22 33.00 -0.23 8.66
C ALA A 22 33.69 0.77 7.71
N LYS A 23 32.95 1.16 6.66
CA LYS A 23 33.09 2.43 5.99
C LYS A 23 31.67 2.97 5.95
N ASP A 24 31.43 4.19 6.40
CA ASP A 24 30.18 4.89 6.19
C ASP A 24 29.92 5.02 4.68
N SER A 25 29.42 3.95 4.06
CA SER A 25 29.08 3.91 2.66
C SER A 25 27.69 4.49 2.54
N MET A 26 27.60 5.73 2.08
CA MET A 26 26.32 6.26 1.62
C MET A 26 25.77 5.28 0.57
N PRO A 27 24.58 4.68 0.77
CA PRO A 27 24.02 3.77 -0.20
C PRO A 27 23.72 4.56 -1.48
N THR A 28 24.43 4.24 -2.57
CA THR A 28 24.16 4.77 -3.90
C THR A 28 23.30 3.77 -4.66
N VAL A 29 22.15 4.23 -5.15
CA VAL A 29 21.26 3.45 -6.02
C VAL A 29 21.39 3.99 -7.45
N PRO A 30 22.04 3.26 -8.38
CA PRO A 30 22.13 3.68 -9.77
C PRO A 30 20.79 3.47 -10.48
N VAL A 31 20.24 4.51 -11.09
CA VAL A 31 19.00 4.46 -11.88
C VAL A 31 19.32 4.87 -13.31
N PRO A 32 19.18 3.97 -14.30
CA PRO A 32 19.33 4.34 -15.70
C PRO A 32 18.13 5.19 -16.13
N LEU A 33 18.40 6.35 -16.72
CA LEU A 33 17.38 7.23 -17.27
C LEU A 33 17.51 7.28 -18.79
N THR A 34 16.38 7.47 -19.46
CA THR A 34 16.36 7.80 -20.88
C THR A 34 16.72 9.27 -21.10
N SER A 35 17.17 9.62 -22.31
CA SER A 35 17.56 11.00 -22.63
C SER A 35 16.39 12.00 -22.53
N GLU A 36 15.15 11.53 -22.71
CA GLU A 36 13.95 12.35 -22.55
C GLU A 36 13.69 12.68 -21.08
N GLU A 37 13.79 11.69 -20.19
CA GLU A 37 13.60 11.86 -18.76
C GLU A 37 14.67 12.76 -18.14
N GLU A 38 15.93 12.62 -18.58
CA GLU A 38 17.02 13.48 -18.16
C GLU A 38 16.76 14.96 -18.53
N ALA A 39 16.35 15.20 -19.78
CA ALA A 39 16.03 16.56 -20.25
C ALA A 39 14.86 17.18 -19.46
N ALA A 40 13.82 16.39 -19.17
CA ALA A 40 12.68 16.82 -18.37
C ALA A 40 13.10 17.18 -16.93
N LEU A 41 13.91 16.34 -16.29
CA LEU A 41 14.45 16.58 -14.95
C LEU A 41 15.30 17.86 -14.89
N ILE A 42 16.16 18.10 -15.88
CA ILE A 42 16.98 19.31 -15.98
C ILE A 42 16.10 20.55 -16.19
N ALA A 43 15.11 20.48 -17.08
CA ALA A 43 14.18 21.58 -17.33
C ALA A 43 13.40 21.94 -16.06
N GLN A 44 12.91 20.94 -15.33
CA GLN A 44 12.17 21.12 -14.09
C GLN A 44 13.06 21.70 -12.97
N ALA A 45 14.28 21.20 -12.84
CA ALA A 45 15.26 21.72 -11.88
C ALA A 45 15.59 23.19 -12.16
N LYS A 46 15.77 23.54 -13.44
CA LYS A 46 16.02 24.92 -13.88
C LYS A 46 14.83 25.84 -13.63
N ALA A 47 13.60 25.37 -13.87
CA ALA A 47 12.38 26.12 -13.61
C ALA A 47 12.19 26.42 -12.11
N GLN A 48 12.57 25.46 -11.25
CA GLN A 48 12.50 25.60 -9.78
C GLN A 48 13.73 26.27 -9.16
N GLY A 49 14.79 26.53 -9.94
CA GLY A 49 16.04 27.12 -9.46
C GLY A 49 16.83 26.22 -8.50
N VAL A 50 16.62 24.89 -8.56
CA VAL A 50 17.27 23.91 -7.68
C VAL A 50 18.16 22.95 -8.48
N SER A 51 19.07 22.23 -7.80
CA SER A 51 19.85 21.17 -8.45
C SER A 51 19.00 19.92 -8.71
N VAL A 52 19.35 19.16 -9.75
CA VAL A 52 18.65 17.92 -10.14
C VAL A 52 18.66 16.92 -8.98
N ASP A 53 19.79 16.73 -8.30
CA ASP A 53 19.90 15.84 -7.14
C ASP A 53 18.96 16.26 -5.99
N SER A 54 18.85 17.56 -5.70
CA SER A 54 17.93 18.06 -4.66
C SER A 54 16.47 17.84 -5.04
N LEU A 55 16.12 18.01 -6.31
CA LEU A 55 14.77 17.79 -6.83
C LEU A 55 14.40 16.31 -6.71
N VAL A 56 15.28 15.41 -7.15
CA VAL A 56 15.06 13.96 -7.08
C VAL A 56 14.94 13.50 -5.62
N ARG A 57 15.81 13.96 -4.72
CA ARG A 57 15.71 13.63 -3.29
C ARG A 57 14.38 14.06 -2.68
N LYS A 58 13.94 15.28 -2.98
CA LYS A 58 12.64 15.79 -2.50
C LYS A 58 11.48 14.96 -3.04
N ALA A 59 11.49 14.65 -4.34
CA ALA A 59 10.45 13.84 -4.96
C ALA A 59 10.38 12.43 -4.36
N VAL A 60 11.53 11.78 -4.18
CA VAL A 60 11.61 10.44 -3.56
C VAL A 60 11.12 10.47 -2.11
N LEU A 61 11.54 11.48 -1.32
CA LEU A 61 11.05 11.63 0.05
C LEU A 61 9.53 11.82 0.10
N GLN A 62 8.98 12.68 -0.76
CA GLN A 62 7.54 12.90 -0.85
C GLN A 62 6.82 11.60 -1.23
N MET A 63 7.33 10.84 -2.21
CA MET A 63 6.75 9.56 -2.60
C MET A 63 6.78 8.54 -1.47
N ILE A 64 7.89 8.45 -0.72
CA ILE A 64 8.01 7.52 0.43
C ILE A 64 7.05 7.92 1.56
N SER A 65 6.94 9.22 1.85
CA SER A 65 5.99 9.73 2.84
C SER A 65 4.54 9.46 2.42
N SER A 66 4.20 9.62 1.13
CA SER A 66 2.88 9.30 0.59
C SER A 66 2.62 7.79 0.51
N SER A 67 3.64 6.97 0.22
CA SER A 67 3.51 5.51 0.13
C SER A 67 3.38 4.85 1.49
N SER A 68 3.94 5.45 2.54
CA SER A 68 3.78 4.98 3.93
C SER A 68 2.35 5.17 4.46
N GLY A 69 1.50 5.88 3.69
CA GLY A 69 0.06 6.03 3.91
C GLY A 69 -0.80 5.48 2.78
N THR A 70 -0.28 4.58 1.93
CA THR A 70 -1.11 3.87 0.94
C THR A 70 -1.79 2.64 1.55
N SER A 71 -2.45 2.82 2.69
CA SER A 71 -3.75 2.20 2.89
C SER A 71 -4.75 3.16 2.25
N LEU A 72 -5.48 2.68 1.24
CA LEU A 72 -6.61 3.35 0.58
C LEU A 72 -7.19 4.52 1.40
N GLN A 73 -7.03 5.74 0.90
CA GLN A 73 -7.66 6.95 1.47
C GLN A 73 -7.36 7.20 2.96
N ALA A 74 -6.26 7.88 3.26
CA ALA A 74 -6.26 8.79 4.40
C ALA A 74 -7.12 10.03 4.07
N ALA A 75 -8.40 9.83 3.75
CA ALA A 75 -9.38 10.83 4.15
C ALA A 75 -9.23 10.90 5.68
N LEU A 76 -9.06 12.10 6.23
CA LEU A 76 -9.23 12.27 7.67
C LEU A 76 -10.52 11.54 8.07
N PRO A 77 -10.60 10.88 9.24
CA PRO A 77 -11.87 10.34 9.70
C PRO A 77 -12.88 11.48 9.61
N LEU A 78 -13.84 11.34 8.67
CA LEU A 78 -14.90 12.32 8.46
C LEU A 78 -15.53 12.56 9.83
N THR A 79 -15.82 13.83 10.16
CA THR A 79 -16.63 14.04 11.36
C THR A 79 -17.97 13.34 11.19
N ALA A 80 -18.64 13.02 12.30
CA ALA A 80 -19.94 12.35 12.23
C ALA A 80 -20.92 13.13 11.32
N GLU A 81 -20.86 14.47 11.37
CA GLU A 81 -21.70 15.32 10.52
C GLU A 81 -21.33 15.25 9.03
N GLU A 82 -20.04 15.14 8.71
CA GLU A 82 -19.58 15.01 7.32
C GLU A 82 -19.92 13.64 6.74
N PHE A 83 -19.86 12.59 7.56
CA PHE A 83 -20.26 11.26 7.17
C PHE A 83 -21.76 11.19 6.89
N ASP A 84 -22.60 11.71 7.79
CA ASP A 84 -24.06 11.72 7.62
C ASP A 84 -24.45 12.47 6.33
N LYS A 85 -23.85 13.64 6.10
CA LYS A 85 -24.08 14.41 4.87
C LYS A 85 -23.67 13.64 3.61
N ALA A 86 -22.50 13.01 3.62
CA ALA A 86 -22.02 12.23 2.48
C ALA A 86 -22.89 10.99 2.24
N PHE A 87 -23.36 10.34 3.30
CA PHE A 87 -24.25 9.19 3.22
C PHE A 87 -25.60 9.56 2.61
N ASP A 88 -26.22 10.66 3.04
CA ASP A 88 -27.48 11.16 2.47
C ASP A 88 -27.34 11.52 0.99
N GLU A 89 -26.26 12.19 0.60
CA GLU A 89 -25.96 12.49 -0.80
C GLU A 89 -25.82 11.22 -1.66
N ILE A 90 -25.19 10.18 -1.12
CA ILE A 90 -25.04 8.89 -1.81
C ILE A 90 -26.40 8.19 -1.91
N ALA A 91 -27.22 8.23 -0.85
CA ALA A 91 -28.55 7.63 -0.85
C ALA A 91 -29.44 8.23 -1.93
N ASP A 92 -29.34 9.54 -2.16
CA ASP A 92 -30.07 10.26 -3.21
C ASP A 92 -29.63 9.88 -4.64
N LEU A 93 -28.40 9.39 -4.81
CA LEU A 93 -27.88 8.91 -6.09
C LEU A 93 -28.37 7.51 -6.45
N ILE A 94 -28.91 6.75 -5.49
CA ILE A 94 -29.40 5.40 -5.73
C ILE A 94 -30.69 5.48 -6.57
N PRO A 95 -30.75 4.83 -7.74
CA PRO A 95 -31.96 4.80 -8.56
C PRO A 95 -33.14 4.25 -7.76
N LYS A 96 -34.32 4.86 -7.88
CA LYS A 96 -35.55 4.42 -7.18
C LYS A 96 -35.98 3.01 -7.54
N ASP A 97 -35.53 2.51 -8.68
CA ASP A 97 -35.80 1.16 -9.17
C ASP A 97 -34.71 0.15 -8.76
N ALA A 98 -33.80 0.54 -7.86
CA ALA A 98 -32.77 -0.36 -7.36
C ALA A 98 -33.42 -1.56 -6.65
N PRO A 99 -33.01 -2.80 -6.98
CA PRO A 99 -33.54 -3.98 -6.33
C PRO A 99 -33.21 -3.95 -4.84
N THR A 100 -34.23 -4.15 -4.00
CA THR A 100 -34.03 -4.27 -2.56
C THR A 100 -33.24 -5.54 -2.27
N LEU A 101 -32.26 -5.44 -1.37
CA LEU A 101 -31.56 -6.62 -0.89
C LEU A 101 -32.52 -7.43 -0.03
N SER A 102 -32.56 -8.75 -0.27
CA SER A 102 -33.27 -9.69 0.61
C SER A 102 -32.59 -9.70 1.99
N ASP A 103 -33.37 -9.83 3.05
CA ASP A 103 -32.85 -9.99 4.42
C ASP A 103 -31.88 -11.18 4.54
N ALA A 104 -32.12 -12.25 3.79
CA ALA A 104 -31.21 -13.38 3.71
C ALA A 104 -29.83 -13.01 3.12
N ALA A 105 -29.77 -12.05 2.19
CA ALA A 105 -28.51 -11.57 1.61
C ALA A 105 -27.70 -10.70 2.59
N LEU A 106 -28.38 -10.04 3.54
CA LEU A 106 -27.76 -9.27 4.62
C LEU A 106 -27.58 -10.07 5.92
N SER A 107 -27.98 -11.35 5.91
CA SER A 107 -27.84 -12.21 7.08
C SER A 107 -26.38 -12.39 7.44
N ARG A 108 -26.11 -12.44 8.74
CA ARG A 108 -24.76 -12.67 9.27
C ARG A 108 -24.17 -13.96 8.70
N GLU A 109 -25.01 -14.98 8.61
CA GLU A 109 -24.67 -16.28 8.05
C GLU A 109 -24.23 -16.13 6.59
N ASN A 110 -24.90 -15.34 5.76
CA ASN A 110 -24.47 -15.09 4.38
C ASN A 110 -23.17 -14.26 4.27
N ILE A 111 -22.93 -13.31 5.18
CA ILE A 111 -21.75 -12.43 5.13
C ILE A 111 -20.47 -13.17 5.52
N TYR A 112 -20.53 -14.12 6.45
CA TYR A 112 -19.37 -14.82 6.99
C TYR A 112 -19.14 -16.23 6.42
N THR A 113 -20.08 -16.80 5.65
CA THR A 113 -19.95 -18.17 5.08
C THR A 113 -19.02 -18.28 3.87
N ARG A 114 -18.56 -17.17 3.28
CA ARG A 114 -17.63 -17.18 2.14
C ARG A 114 -16.31 -17.90 2.45
N GLU A 115 -15.93 -18.02 3.72
CA GLU A 115 -14.72 -18.74 4.15
C GLU A 115 -14.94 -20.25 4.40
N ASP A 116 -16.18 -20.75 4.43
CA ASP A 116 -16.46 -22.18 4.60
C ASP A 116 -16.47 -22.91 3.25
N ASP A 117 -16.94 -22.25 2.19
CA ASP A 117 -17.07 -22.84 0.84
C ASP A 117 -15.71 -23.15 0.17
N TRP A 118 -14.66 -22.36 0.42
CA TRP A 118 -13.33 -22.64 -0.17
C TRP A 118 -12.62 -23.82 0.49
N ASN A 119 -13.02 -24.18 1.72
CA ASN A 119 -12.42 -25.27 2.49
C ASN A 119 -13.04 -26.65 2.18
N LEU A 120 -14.20 -26.72 1.53
CA LEU A 120 -14.88 -27.98 1.20
C LEU A 120 -14.35 -28.67 -0.07
N ASN A 121 -13.52 -27.97 -0.87
CA ASN A 121 -13.11 -28.43 -2.20
C ASN A 121 -11.64 -28.89 -2.31
N ARG A 122 -11.02 -29.25 -1.17
CA ARG A 122 -9.66 -29.81 -1.08
C ARG A 122 -9.68 -31.17 -0.40
#